data_AF-A0A0V0RKL9-F1
#
_entry.id   AF-A0A0V0RKL9-F1
#
_cell.length_a   1.000
_cell.length_b   1.000
_cell.length_c   1.000
_cell.angle_alpha   90.00
_cell.angle_beta   90.00
_cell.angle_gamma   90.00
#
_symmetry.space_group_name_H-M   'P 1'
#
loop_
_entity.id
_entity.type
_entity.pdbx_description
1 polymer ?
#
loop_
_entity_poly.entity_id
_entity_poly.type
_entity_poly.pdbx_seq_one_letter_code
_entity_poly.pdbx_strand_id
1 'polypeptide(L)'
;MGDNNPENNMTVRPREFHEGLPLLQQMNRSDVPEFTSVVLQLTDPVESIWRTVTILIDRRNEFYQSIVPILEETVPRLFQNIRMETDPPLILEHQMFMENVIGFSYGKLGAHNRAIFHHEIILCLPAEKFMQLAYNTISSCSNDFRLVGRSNLYRVIHNIKQTAMQCHAIVRNIFVIIVGVEEYFAELNHFRANQVQNASEMITEKDYPTLYRAEALLSRQEYDLACRAIFEGVQVSYCQVSSMYQFAEQVHAFTSDIAFRECEHRQAIARAVQEHLLRGTENQFDANLLLPP
;
A
#
# COMPACT_ATOMS: atom_id res chain seq x y z
N MET A 1 26.70 30.05 -50.36
CA MET A 1 25.41 30.77 -50.24
C MET A 1 24.34 29.71 -50.07
N GLY A 2 23.73 29.65 -48.89
CA GLY A 2 22.77 28.61 -48.51
C GLY A 2 23.04 28.13 -47.08
N ASP A 3 22.53 28.90 -46.12
CA ASP A 3 22.53 28.65 -44.69
C ASP A 3 21.68 27.43 -44.30
N ASN A 4 22.17 26.63 -43.35
CA ASN A 4 21.54 26.39 -42.04
C ASN A 4 22.02 25.07 -41.39
N ASN A 5 22.75 25.23 -40.28
CA ASN A 5 22.95 24.28 -39.18
C ASN A 5 21.60 24.07 -38.41
N PRO A 6 21.47 23.21 -37.36
CA PRO A 6 22.40 22.20 -36.80
C PRO A 6 21.72 20.87 -36.33
N GLU A 7 22.56 19.92 -35.89
CA GLU A 7 22.40 19.01 -34.72
C GLU A 7 21.08 18.22 -34.50
N ASN A 8 21.09 16.95 -34.93
CA ASN A 8 20.16 15.91 -34.47
C ASN A 8 20.69 15.27 -33.18
N ASN A 9 20.34 15.85 -32.03
CA ASN A 9 20.41 15.17 -30.73
C ASN A 9 19.14 14.31 -30.56
N MET A 10 19.26 12.99 -30.69
CA MET A 10 18.23 12.04 -30.28
C MET A 10 18.18 11.98 -28.74
N THR A 11 17.39 12.87 -28.13
CA THR A 11 16.84 12.66 -26.80
C THR A 11 15.48 11.98 -26.93
N VAL A 12 15.45 10.70 -26.58
CA VAL A 12 14.21 9.92 -26.40
C VAL A 12 13.43 10.56 -25.25
N ARG A 13 12.42 11.38 -25.57
CA ARG A 13 11.43 11.84 -24.58
C ARG A 13 10.54 10.66 -24.19
N PRO A 14 10.31 10.41 -22.88
CA PRO A 14 9.30 9.45 -22.45
C PRO A 14 7.92 9.99 -22.84
N ARG A 15 7.12 9.16 -23.51
CA ARG A 15 5.75 9.46 -23.93
C ARG A 15 4.91 9.89 -22.71
N GLU A 16 4.32 11.06 -22.87
CA GLU A 16 3.47 11.77 -21.93
C GLU A 16 2.25 10.94 -21.51
N PHE A 17 2.04 10.85 -20.20
CA PHE A 17 0.77 10.52 -19.56
C PHE A 17 -0.17 11.73 -19.67
N HIS A 18 -0.75 11.95 -20.86
CA HIS A 18 -1.73 13.02 -21.08
C HIS A 18 -2.85 12.55 -22.00
N GLU A 19 -3.72 11.65 -21.53
CA GLU A 19 -4.99 11.40 -22.23
C GLU A 19 -6.22 11.38 -21.29
N GLY A 20 -6.09 11.83 -20.02
CA GLY A 20 -7.21 11.93 -19.08
C GLY A 20 -7.66 13.35 -18.69
N LEU A 21 -6.89 14.39 -19.05
CA LEU A 21 -7.19 15.79 -18.76
C LEU A 21 -7.65 16.71 -19.94
N PRO A 22 -8.05 16.23 -21.15
CA PRO A 22 -8.40 17.17 -22.21
C PRO A 22 -9.74 17.92 -22.02
N LEU A 23 -10.60 17.52 -21.07
CA LEU A 23 -11.94 18.11 -20.99
C LEU A 23 -12.00 19.46 -20.25
N LEU A 24 -11.06 19.75 -19.34
CA LEU A 24 -11.09 21.00 -18.57
C LEU A 24 -10.44 22.19 -19.28
N GLN A 25 -9.59 21.95 -20.29
CA GLN A 25 -8.88 23.04 -20.99
C GLN A 25 -9.69 23.66 -22.15
N GLN A 26 -10.86 23.12 -22.51
CA GLN A 26 -11.64 23.59 -23.66
C GLN A 26 -13.14 23.82 -23.41
N MET A 27 -13.61 23.89 -22.17
CA MET A 27 -15.03 24.15 -21.90
C MET A 27 -15.31 25.65 -21.81
N ASN A 28 -16.04 26.17 -22.80
CA ASN A 28 -16.53 27.53 -22.84
C ASN A 28 -17.65 27.73 -21.79
N ARG A 29 -17.89 29.00 -21.41
CA ARG A 29 -18.87 29.44 -20.39
C ARG A 29 -20.33 28.96 -20.57
N SER A 30 -20.64 28.19 -21.62
CA SER A 30 -21.96 27.60 -21.89
C SER A 30 -22.23 26.25 -21.20
N ASP A 31 -21.23 25.60 -20.59
CA ASP A 31 -21.34 24.21 -20.08
C ASP A 31 -21.56 24.12 -18.55
N VAL A 32 -22.16 25.16 -17.96
CA VAL A 32 -22.42 25.31 -16.51
C VAL A 32 -23.11 24.08 -15.84
N PRO A 33 -24.06 23.35 -16.48
CA PRO A 33 -24.70 22.18 -15.87
C PRO A 33 -23.77 20.98 -15.72
N GLU A 34 -22.92 20.71 -16.72
CA GLU A 34 -21.93 19.63 -16.66
C GLU A 34 -20.84 19.95 -15.63
N PHE A 35 -20.44 21.21 -15.52
CA PHE A 35 -19.46 21.65 -14.54
C PHE A 35 -19.95 21.55 -13.10
N THR A 36 -21.22 21.94 -12.84
CA THR A 36 -21.85 21.79 -11.52
C THR A 36 -21.92 20.31 -11.12
N SER A 37 -22.16 19.41 -12.09
CA SER A 37 -22.13 17.97 -11.88
C SER A 37 -20.74 17.45 -11.48
N VAL A 38 -19.67 17.94 -12.10
CA VAL A 38 -18.28 17.57 -11.76
C VAL A 38 -17.90 18.06 -10.35
N VAL A 39 -18.23 19.30 -10.00
CA VAL A 39 -17.96 19.83 -8.65
C VAL A 39 -18.75 19.06 -7.58
N LEU A 40 -20.01 18.71 -7.86
CA LEU A 40 -20.82 17.89 -6.94
C LEU A 40 -20.21 16.51 -6.72
N GLN A 41 -19.71 15.85 -7.77
CA GLN A 41 -19.03 14.55 -7.68
C GLN A 41 -17.70 14.62 -6.89
N LEU A 42 -17.02 15.76 -6.89
CA LEU A 42 -15.80 16.00 -6.10
C LEU A 42 -16.09 16.29 -4.61
N THR A 43 -17.35 16.50 -4.25
CA THR A 43 -17.79 16.79 -2.87
C THR A 43 -18.55 15.63 -2.21
N ASP A 44 -18.45 14.42 -2.78
CA ASP A 44 -19.04 13.21 -2.22
C ASP A 44 -18.63 13.03 -0.73
N PRO A 45 -19.56 12.65 0.15
CA PRO A 45 -19.24 12.36 1.55
C PRO A 45 -18.33 11.13 1.65
N VAL A 46 -17.53 11.06 2.72
CA VAL A 46 -16.57 9.97 2.95
C VAL A 46 -17.24 8.60 2.86
N GLU A 47 -18.45 8.47 3.37
CA GLU A 47 -19.24 7.24 3.35
C GLU A 47 -19.57 6.77 1.92
N SER A 48 -19.78 7.71 0.98
CA SER A 48 -20.03 7.38 -0.44
C SER A 48 -18.78 6.78 -1.10
N ILE A 49 -17.60 7.26 -0.71
CA ILE A 49 -16.32 6.72 -1.17
C ILE A 49 -16.06 5.38 -0.49
N TRP A 50 -16.20 5.35 0.84
CA TRP A 50 -15.87 4.18 1.66
C TRP A 50 -16.65 2.95 1.23
N ARG A 51 -17.96 3.06 1.00
CA ARG A 51 -18.77 1.91 0.54
C ARG A 51 -18.34 1.31 -0.79
N THR A 52 -17.56 2.04 -1.61
CA THR A 52 -16.99 1.53 -2.88
C THR A 52 -15.64 0.85 -2.71
N VAL A 53 -15.02 0.94 -1.53
CA VAL A 53 -13.74 0.29 -1.27
C VAL A 53 -13.91 -1.22 -1.29
N THR A 54 -13.03 -1.86 -2.06
CA THR A 54 -12.89 -3.31 -2.22
C THR A 54 -11.47 -3.70 -1.82
N ILE A 55 -11.36 -4.65 -0.89
CA ILE A 55 -10.11 -5.29 -0.48
C ILE A 55 -9.76 -6.33 -1.55
N LEU A 56 -8.57 -6.20 -2.11
CA LEU A 56 -8.02 -7.11 -3.13
C LEU A 56 -7.00 -8.02 -2.46
N ILE A 57 -7.25 -9.32 -2.44
CA ILE A 57 -6.37 -10.30 -1.80
C ILE A 57 -6.11 -11.49 -2.71
N ASP A 58 -4.84 -11.89 -2.80
CA ASP A 58 -4.39 -13.02 -3.62
C ASP A 58 -4.44 -14.32 -2.82
N ARG A 59 -4.89 -15.43 -3.43
CA ARG A 59 -4.82 -16.78 -2.84
C ARG A 59 -3.41 -17.22 -2.46
N ARG A 60 -2.38 -16.67 -3.10
CA ARG A 60 -0.97 -16.90 -2.79
C ARG A 60 -0.50 -16.16 -1.53
N ASN A 61 -1.31 -15.25 -1.00
CA ASN A 61 -1.02 -14.64 0.29
C ASN A 61 -1.04 -15.72 1.38
N GLU A 62 0.04 -15.81 2.16
CA GLU A 62 0.21 -16.83 3.19
C GLU A 62 -0.88 -16.80 4.26
N PHE A 63 -1.50 -15.64 4.47
CA PHE A 63 -2.59 -15.45 5.42
C PHE A 63 -3.96 -15.63 4.79
N TYR A 64 -4.09 -15.89 3.48
CA TYR A 64 -5.37 -15.89 2.77
C TYR A 64 -6.45 -16.73 3.48
N GLN A 65 -6.12 -17.99 3.79
CA GLN A 65 -7.05 -18.94 4.40
C GLN A 65 -7.47 -18.54 5.82
N SER A 66 -6.59 -17.85 6.57
CA SER A 66 -6.86 -17.45 7.95
C SER A 66 -7.52 -16.08 8.05
N ILE A 67 -7.17 -15.13 7.17
CA ILE A 67 -7.61 -13.74 7.28
C ILE A 67 -8.96 -13.48 6.60
N VAL A 68 -9.25 -14.13 5.47
CA VAL A 68 -10.49 -13.88 4.71
C VAL A 68 -11.75 -14.15 5.54
N PRO A 69 -11.89 -15.31 6.23
CA PRO A 69 -13.08 -15.56 7.05
C PRO A 69 -13.25 -14.54 8.17
N ILE A 70 -12.13 -14.07 8.76
CA ILE A 70 -12.15 -13.10 9.85
C ILE A 70 -12.48 -11.70 9.34
N LEU A 71 -12.02 -11.33 8.15
CA LEU A 71 -12.42 -10.07 7.51
C LEU A 71 -13.92 -10.02 7.25
N GLU A 72 -14.53 -11.14 6.83
CA GLU A 72 -15.98 -11.25 6.62
C GLU A 72 -16.76 -11.20 7.95
N GLU A 73 -16.23 -11.79 9.01
CA GLU A 73 -16.85 -11.79 10.34
C GLU A 73 -16.78 -10.41 11.02
N THR A 74 -15.65 -9.72 10.89
CA THR A 74 -15.33 -8.51 11.67
C THR A 74 -15.64 -7.20 10.95
N VAL A 75 -16.40 -7.24 9.85
CA VAL A 75 -16.79 -6.04 9.11
C VAL A 75 -17.46 -5.03 10.06
N PRO A 76 -16.97 -3.78 10.15
CA PRO A 76 -17.56 -2.79 11.03
C PRO A 76 -19.05 -2.56 10.73
N ARG A 77 -19.90 -2.51 11.77
CA ARG A 77 -21.35 -2.30 11.60
C ARG A 77 -21.68 -1.03 10.80
N LEU A 78 -20.94 0.05 11.05
CA LEU A 78 -21.09 1.29 10.28
C LEU A 78 -20.87 1.03 8.79
N PHE A 79 -19.86 0.23 8.45
CA PHE A 79 -19.56 -0.12 7.07
C PHE A 79 -20.67 -0.98 6.44
N GLN A 80 -21.16 -1.97 7.17
CA GLN A 80 -22.30 -2.79 6.72
C GLN A 80 -23.54 -1.93 6.41
N ASN A 81 -23.81 -0.91 7.23
CA ASN A 81 -24.99 -0.06 7.09
C ASN A 81 -24.92 0.91 5.89
N ILE A 82 -23.72 1.29 5.44
CA ILE A 82 -23.56 2.25 4.33
C ILE A 82 -23.45 1.57 2.96
N ARG A 83 -23.20 0.26 2.92
CA ARG A 83 -23.12 -0.52 1.68
C ARG A 83 -24.51 -0.86 1.14
N MET A 84 -24.63 -0.85 -0.17
CA MET A 84 -25.82 -1.26 -0.92
C MET A 84 -25.55 -2.55 -1.69
N GLU A 85 -26.60 -3.29 -2.04
CA GLU A 85 -26.50 -4.53 -2.83
C GLU A 85 -25.85 -4.31 -4.22
N THR A 86 -25.89 -3.09 -4.73
CA THR A 86 -25.29 -2.71 -6.03
C THR A 86 -23.84 -2.26 -5.94
N ASP A 87 -23.28 -2.15 -4.74
CA ASP A 87 -21.87 -1.84 -4.55
C ASP A 87 -21.00 -3.06 -4.92
N PRO A 88 -19.70 -2.86 -5.20
CA PRO A 88 -18.76 -3.97 -5.37
C PRO A 88 -18.79 -4.95 -4.17
N PRO A 89 -18.21 -6.15 -4.27
CA PRO A 89 -17.96 -6.95 -3.07
C PRO A 89 -16.97 -6.23 -2.14
N LEU A 90 -17.06 -6.45 -0.83
CA LEU A 90 -16.05 -5.92 0.11
C LEU A 90 -14.70 -6.59 -0.10
N ILE A 91 -14.69 -7.92 -0.27
CA ILE A 91 -13.48 -8.70 -0.50
C ILE A 91 -13.57 -9.29 -1.90
N LEU A 92 -12.53 -9.07 -2.70
CA LEU A 92 -12.40 -9.67 -4.01
C LEU A 92 -11.06 -10.41 -4.08
N GLU A 93 -11.15 -11.68 -4.45
CA GLU A 93 -9.96 -12.44 -4.81
C GLU A 93 -9.35 -11.87 -6.09
N HIS A 94 -8.11 -11.43 -6.02
CA HIS A 94 -7.41 -10.80 -7.13
C HIS A 94 -5.95 -11.21 -7.13
N GLN A 95 -5.43 -11.56 -8.30
CA GLN A 95 -4.02 -11.89 -8.44
C GLN A 95 -3.17 -10.62 -8.30
N MET A 96 -2.52 -10.48 -7.15
CA MET A 96 -1.67 -9.33 -6.85
C MET A 96 -0.32 -9.48 -7.56
N PHE A 97 0.33 -8.36 -7.85
CA PHE A 97 1.63 -8.33 -8.53
C PHE A 97 2.75 -8.97 -7.70
N MET A 98 2.54 -9.17 -6.39
CA MET A 98 3.45 -9.85 -5.48
C MET A 98 2.67 -10.64 -4.44
N GLU A 99 3.25 -11.76 -3.97
CA GLU A 99 2.71 -12.50 -2.83
C GLU A 99 2.67 -11.63 -1.56
N ASN A 100 1.78 -11.96 -0.63
CA ASN A 100 1.65 -11.28 0.65
C ASN A 100 1.32 -9.78 0.59
N VAL A 101 0.92 -9.28 -0.57
CA VAL A 101 0.38 -7.93 -0.73
C VAL A 101 -1.15 -7.99 -0.71
N ILE A 102 -1.77 -7.07 0.01
CA ILE A 102 -3.20 -6.76 -0.07
C ILE A 102 -3.33 -5.39 -0.74
N GLY A 103 -4.14 -5.33 -1.78
CA GLY A 103 -4.45 -4.09 -2.49
C GLY A 103 -5.84 -3.58 -2.16
N PHE A 104 -6.15 -2.38 -2.64
CA PHE A 104 -7.47 -1.80 -2.52
C PHE A 104 -7.89 -1.20 -3.86
N SER A 105 -9.18 -1.26 -4.14
CA SER A 105 -9.81 -0.57 -5.28
C SER A 105 -10.99 0.23 -4.77
N TYR A 106 -11.13 1.47 -5.24
CA TYR A 106 -12.19 2.38 -4.80
C TYR A 106 -12.50 3.43 -5.87
N GLY A 107 -13.69 4.03 -5.76
CA GLY A 107 -14.17 5.08 -6.66
C GLY A 107 -15.08 4.59 -7.79
N LYS A 108 -15.86 5.54 -8.33
CA LYS A 108 -16.63 5.41 -9.58
C LYS A 108 -16.17 6.54 -10.51
N LEU A 109 -15.30 6.25 -11.46
CA LEU A 109 -15.04 7.15 -12.57
C LEU A 109 -15.38 6.40 -13.84
N GLY A 110 -16.66 6.51 -14.22
CA GLY A 110 -17.15 5.96 -15.48
C GLY A 110 -16.21 6.34 -16.62
N ALA A 111 -15.77 5.32 -17.37
CA ALA A 111 -15.04 5.35 -18.64
C ALA A 111 -13.66 4.67 -18.66
N HIS A 112 -13.07 4.28 -17.53
CA HIS A 112 -11.79 3.56 -17.56
C HIS A 112 -11.84 2.22 -16.83
N ASN A 113 -12.28 1.19 -17.56
CA ASN A 113 -12.13 -0.24 -17.25
C ASN A 113 -10.65 -0.70 -17.14
N ARG A 114 -9.71 0.20 -16.82
CA ARG A 114 -8.26 -0.03 -16.79
C ARG A 114 -7.54 0.51 -15.57
N ALA A 115 -8.21 1.21 -14.66
CA ALA A 115 -7.52 1.83 -13.55
C ALA A 115 -7.67 1.01 -12.26
N ILE A 116 -6.89 -0.07 -12.16
CA ILE A 116 -6.64 -0.71 -10.87
C ILE A 116 -5.62 0.18 -10.15
N PHE A 117 -6.10 1.21 -9.46
CA PHE A 117 -5.25 2.13 -8.71
C PHE A 117 -4.78 1.47 -7.41
N HIS A 118 -3.67 0.75 -7.42
CA HIS A 118 -3.01 0.33 -6.17
C HIS A 118 -2.22 1.49 -5.56
N HIS A 119 -2.86 2.62 -5.25
CA HIS A 119 -2.21 3.75 -4.58
C HIS A 119 -1.72 3.39 -3.19
N GLU A 120 -2.43 2.49 -2.52
CA GLU A 120 -2.17 2.10 -1.15
C GLU A 120 -2.24 0.59 -1.07
N ILE A 121 -1.23 -0.01 -0.44
CA ILE A 121 -1.15 -1.45 -0.27
C ILE A 121 -0.74 -1.79 1.16
N ILE A 122 -1.09 -3.00 1.57
CA ILE A 122 -0.56 -3.61 2.78
C ILE A 122 0.41 -4.72 2.39
N LEU A 123 1.65 -4.65 2.86
CA LEU A 123 2.60 -5.75 2.84
C LEU A 123 2.45 -6.53 4.16
N CYS A 124 2.11 -7.81 4.06
CA CYS A 124 1.88 -8.67 5.22
C CYS A 124 3.08 -9.59 5.39
N LEU A 125 3.74 -9.59 6.56
CA LEU A 125 4.90 -10.44 6.80
C LEU A 125 4.69 -11.28 8.07
N PRO A 126 4.86 -12.60 8.00
CA PRO A 126 5.01 -13.40 9.21
C PRO A 126 6.35 -13.02 9.88
N ALA A 127 6.41 -13.14 11.21
CA ALA A 127 7.56 -12.74 12.00
C ALA A 127 8.84 -13.39 11.50
N GLU A 128 8.80 -14.65 11.08
CA GLU A 128 9.95 -15.40 10.61
C GLU A 128 10.57 -14.77 9.34
N LYS A 129 9.73 -14.43 8.34
CA LYS A 129 10.20 -13.70 7.15
C LYS A 129 10.73 -12.33 7.51
N PHE A 130 10.05 -11.62 8.41
CA PHE A 130 10.49 -10.30 8.84
C PHE A 130 11.86 -10.35 9.53
N MET A 131 12.10 -11.31 10.43
CA MET A 131 13.38 -11.44 11.15
C MET A 131 14.54 -11.73 10.19
N GLN A 132 14.34 -12.56 9.17
CA GLN A 132 15.35 -12.80 8.13
C GLN A 132 15.69 -11.52 7.35
N LEU A 133 14.65 -10.79 6.92
CA LEU A 133 14.84 -9.54 6.19
C LEU A 133 15.47 -8.46 7.07
N ALA A 134 15.07 -8.38 8.34
CA ALA A 134 15.60 -7.45 9.34
C ALA A 134 17.08 -7.72 9.59
N TYR A 135 17.47 -8.98 9.76
CA TYR A 135 18.87 -9.38 9.90
C TYR A 135 19.69 -8.91 8.70
N ASN A 136 19.23 -9.20 7.48
CA ASN A 136 19.90 -8.77 6.25
C ASN A 136 19.90 -7.25 6.02
N THR A 137 19.07 -6.51 6.74
CA THR A 137 19.01 -5.04 6.67
C THR A 137 20.08 -4.41 7.57
N ILE A 138 20.27 -4.94 8.77
CA ILE A 138 21.17 -4.36 9.78
C ILE A 138 22.57 -4.99 9.80
N SER A 139 22.69 -6.20 9.26
CA SER A 139 23.97 -6.89 9.15
C SER A 139 24.82 -6.31 8.02
N SER A 140 26.14 -6.29 8.22
CA SER A 140 27.12 -5.92 7.19
C SER A 140 27.25 -6.98 6.10
N CYS A 141 26.85 -8.23 6.38
CA CYS A 141 26.86 -9.35 5.46
C CYS A 141 25.45 -9.92 5.33
N SER A 142 24.89 -9.91 4.12
CA SER A 142 23.61 -10.55 3.83
C SER A 142 23.76 -12.06 3.86
N ASN A 143 22.99 -12.73 4.70
CA ASN A 143 22.85 -14.18 4.70
C ASN A 143 21.84 -14.62 3.63
N ASP A 144 22.01 -15.85 3.14
CA ASP A 144 21.10 -16.47 2.19
C ASP A 144 20.09 -17.33 2.95
N PHE A 145 19.00 -16.70 3.40
CA PHE A 145 17.99 -17.37 4.22
C PHE A 145 16.98 -18.14 3.35
N ARG A 146 16.39 -19.19 3.92
CA ARG A 146 15.45 -20.05 3.17
C ARG A 146 14.21 -19.32 2.65
N LEU A 147 13.63 -18.38 3.42
CA LEU A 147 12.34 -17.76 3.03
C LEU A 147 12.52 -16.51 2.17
N VAL A 148 13.65 -15.82 2.27
CA VAL A 148 13.86 -14.51 1.63
C VAL A 148 15.17 -14.40 0.84
N GLY A 149 15.96 -15.47 0.79
CA GLY A 149 17.28 -15.51 0.19
C GLY A 149 18.19 -14.43 0.78
N ARG A 150 18.93 -13.75 -0.09
CA ARG A 150 19.77 -12.58 0.24
C ARG A 150 19.02 -11.24 0.23
N SER A 151 17.68 -11.26 0.22
CA SER A 151 16.91 -10.03 0.23
C SER A 151 16.95 -9.36 1.61
N ASN A 152 16.74 -8.05 1.62
CA ASN A 152 16.58 -7.25 2.82
C ASN A 152 15.30 -6.39 2.68
N LEU A 153 14.93 -5.68 3.73
CA LEU A 153 13.67 -4.94 3.75
C LEU A 153 13.66 -3.81 2.71
N TYR A 154 14.77 -3.08 2.52
CA TYR A 154 14.89 -2.05 1.46
C TYR A 154 14.60 -2.62 0.07
N ARG A 155 15.20 -3.78 -0.24
CA ARG A 155 15.06 -4.44 -1.53
C ARG A 155 13.63 -4.94 -1.75
N VAL A 156 12.98 -5.48 -0.72
CA VAL A 156 11.57 -5.90 -0.80
C VAL A 156 10.67 -4.71 -1.13
N ILE A 157 10.80 -3.61 -0.39
CA ILE A 157 10.01 -2.40 -0.61
C ILE A 157 10.26 -1.81 -2.01
N HIS A 158 11.52 -1.77 -2.45
CA HIS A 158 11.86 -1.34 -3.80
C HIS A 158 11.24 -2.24 -4.88
N ASN A 159 11.35 -3.56 -4.70
CA ASN A 159 10.78 -4.53 -5.65
C ASN A 159 9.26 -4.39 -5.76
N ILE A 160 8.55 -4.16 -4.65
CA ILE A 160 7.11 -3.90 -4.66
C ILE A 160 6.78 -2.73 -5.59
N LYS A 161 7.47 -1.59 -5.42
CA LYS A 161 7.25 -0.40 -6.26
C LYS A 161 7.55 -0.69 -7.73
N GLN A 162 8.67 -1.37 -8.02
CA GLN A 162 9.06 -1.70 -9.40
C GLN A 162 8.06 -2.66 -10.07
N THR A 163 7.68 -3.74 -9.39
CA THR A 163 6.74 -4.73 -9.95
C THR A 163 5.35 -4.13 -10.12
N ALA A 164 4.89 -3.28 -9.19
CA ALA A 164 3.64 -2.56 -9.35
C ALA A 164 3.65 -1.67 -10.60
N MET A 165 4.74 -0.93 -10.83
CA MET A 165 4.89 -0.09 -12.03
C MET A 165 4.84 -0.91 -13.33
N GLN A 166 5.45 -2.10 -13.35
CA GLN A 166 5.39 -3.01 -14.49
C GLN A 166 3.97 -3.51 -14.78
N CYS A 167 3.13 -3.58 -13.76
CA CYS A 167 1.71 -3.93 -13.85
C CYS A 167 0.80 -2.70 -14.07
N HIS A 168 1.36 -1.54 -14.44
CA HIS A 168 0.63 -0.28 -14.60
C HIS A 168 -0.10 0.20 -13.33
N ALA A 169 0.38 -0.21 -12.16
CA ALA A 169 -0.11 0.24 -10.87
C ALA A 169 0.86 1.25 -10.24
N ILE A 170 0.32 2.29 -9.60
CA ILE A 170 1.11 3.34 -8.93
C ILE A 170 0.97 3.17 -7.44
N VAL A 171 1.96 2.60 -6.76
CA VAL A 171 2.01 2.45 -5.30
C VAL A 171 2.63 3.69 -4.67
N ARG A 172 1.82 4.44 -3.91
CA ARG A 172 2.27 5.61 -3.14
C ARG A 172 2.60 5.22 -1.71
N ASN A 173 1.66 4.53 -1.06
CA ASN A 173 1.76 4.19 0.35
C ASN A 173 1.87 2.68 0.54
N ILE A 174 2.85 2.27 1.34
CA ILE A 174 3.04 0.88 1.75
C ILE A 174 2.90 0.84 3.27
N PHE A 175 1.90 0.10 3.74
CA PHE A 175 1.72 -0.20 5.15
C PHE A 175 2.18 -1.63 5.42
N VAL A 176 3.09 -1.83 6.37
CA VAL A 176 3.63 -3.14 6.69
C VAL A 176 2.95 -3.69 7.94
N ILE A 177 2.27 -4.83 7.82
CA ILE A 177 1.72 -5.56 8.97
C ILE A 177 2.64 -6.74 9.26
N ILE A 178 3.17 -6.79 10.47
CA ILE A 178 4.04 -7.89 10.93
C ILE A 178 3.25 -8.75 11.90
N VAL A 179 3.04 -10.02 11.54
CA VAL A 179 2.24 -10.97 12.31
C VAL A 179 3.17 -11.86 13.12
N GLY A 180 2.92 -12.01 14.42
CA GLY A 180 3.58 -13.06 15.22
C GLY A 180 4.87 -12.64 15.94
N VAL A 181 5.13 -11.33 16.09
CA VAL A 181 6.39 -10.82 16.66
C VAL A 181 6.54 -11.18 18.14
N GLU A 182 5.45 -11.16 18.89
CA GLU A 182 5.47 -11.49 20.32
C GLU A 182 5.71 -12.98 20.54
N GLU A 183 5.16 -13.84 19.68
CA GLU A 183 5.37 -15.28 19.66
C GLU A 183 6.85 -15.60 19.42
N TYR A 184 7.47 -14.93 18.46
CA TYR A 184 8.91 -15.04 18.22
C TYR A 184 9.72 -14.68 19.46
N PHE A 185 9.43 -13.54 20.12
CA PHE A 185 10.18 -13.13 21.32
C PHE A 185 9.89 -14.00 22.54
N ALA A 186 8.68 -14.54 22.67
CA ALA A 186 8.34 -15.51 23.70
C ALA A 186 9.16 -16.79 23.54
N GLU A 187 9.23 -17.35 22.32
CA GLU A 187 10.09 -18.49 22.03
C GLU A 187 11.57 -18.16 22.28
N LEU A 188 12.05 -16.98 21.85
CA LEU A 188 13.45 -16.57 22.04
C LEU A 188 13.84 -16.50 23.52
N ASN A 189 12.96 -15.94 24.34
CA ASN A 189 13.17 -15.84 25.78
C ASN A 189 13.14 -17.22 26.44
N HIS A 190 12.22 -18.10 26.00
CA HIS A 190 12.16 -19.47 26.49
C HIS A 190 13.44 -20.26 26.13
N PHE A 191 13.89 -20.17 24.89
CA PHE A 191 15.13 -20.79 24.42
C PHE A 191 16.35 -20.31 25.22
N ARG A 192 16.48 -18.99 25.42
CA ARG A 192 17.58 -18.40 26.20
C ARG A 192 17.56 -18.86 27.66
N ALA A 193 16.38 -18.97 28.27
CA ALA A 193 16.25 -19.48 29.63
C ALA A 193 16.70 -20.95 29.72
N ASN A 194 16.33 -21.78 28.74
CA ASN A 194 16.74 -23.18 28.69
C ASN A 194 18.24 -23.34 28.41
N GLN A 195 18.84 -22.50 27.56
CA GLN A 195 20.29 -22.51 27.32
C GLN A 195 21.12 -22.25 28.58
N VAL A 196 20.62 -21.44 29.52
CA VAL A 196 21.29 -21.19 30.81
C VAL A 196 21.34 -22.47 31.66
N GLN A 197 20.32 -23.33 31.56
CA GLN A 197 20.24 -24.59 32.30
C GLN A 197 20.90 -25.76 31.56
N ASN A 198 20.82 -25.76 30.22
CA ASN A 198 21.37 -26.77 29.32
C ASN A 198 22.07 -26.09 28.13
N ALA A 199 23.40 -26.00 28.17
CA ALA A 199 24.19 -25.38 27.10
C ALA A 199 24.08 -26.11 25.74
N SER A 200 23.57 -27.35 25.71
CA SER A 200 23.37 -28.14 24.49
C SER A 200 21.97 -27.99 23.88
N GLU A 201 21.14 -27.09 24.42
CA GLU A 201 19.81 -26.83 23.88
C GLU A 201 19.89 -26.36 22.42
N MET A 202 19.17 -27.06 21.54
CA MET A 202 19.12 -26.75 20.11
C MET A 202 17.74 -26.25 19.71
N ILE A 203 17.70 -25.34 18.75
CA ILE A 203 16.45 -24.86 18.16
C ILE A 203 15.93 -25.95 17.22
N THR A 204 14.83 -26.60 17.59
CA THR A 204 14.15 -27.61 16.76
C THR A 204 12.80 -27.08 16.29
N GLU A 205 12.31 -27.59 15.16
CA GLU A 205 10.98 -27.22 14.65
C GLU A 205 9.84 -27.58 15.63
N LYS A 206 10.04 -28.62 16.45
CA LYS A 206 9.03 -29.09 17.39
C LYS A 206 8.92 -28.18 18.62
N ASP A 207 10.06 -27.75 19.15
CA ASP A 207 10.12 -27.04 20.43
C ASP A 207 10.07 -25.52 20.23
N TYR A 208 10.58 -25.03 19.10
CA TYR A 208 10.68 -23.60 18.76
C TYR A 208 10.34 -23.36 17.27
N PRO A 209 9.09 -23.61 16.83
CA PRO A 209 8.72 -23.57 15.42
C PRO A 209 8.98 -22.20 14.77
N THR A 210 8.72 -21.10 15.50
CA THR A 210 8.89 -19.73 14.98
C THR A 210 10.37 -19.39 14.86
N LEU A 211 11.18 -19.67 15.89
CA LEU A 211 12.63 -19.43 15.82
C LEU A 211 13.31 -20.31 14.77
N TYR A 212 12.90 -21.57 14.69
CA TYR A 212 13.46 -22.53 13.74
C TYR A 212 13.27 -22.05 12.30
N ARG A 213 12.09 -21.51 11.99
CA ARG A 213 11.79 -20.94 10.67
C ARG A 213 12.41 -19.57 10.46
N ALA A 214 12.55 -18.76 11.50
CA ALA A 214 13.18 -17.46 11.42
C ALA A 214 14.66 -17.58 11.02
N GLU A 215 15.38 -18.62 11.44
CA GLU A 215 16.81 -18.86 11.12
C GLU A 215 17.76 -17.73 11.56
N ALA A 216 17.22 -16.64 12.11
CA ALA A 216 17.90 -15.44 12.59
C ALA A 216 17.46 -15.17 14.03
N LEU A 217 18.43 -15.04 14.94
CA LEU A 217 18.19 -14.80 16.36
C LEU A 217 18.41 -13.33 16.72
N LEU A 218 17.50 -12.49 16.25
CA LEU A 218 17.50 -11.07 16.57
C LEU A 218 17.01 -10.83 18.00
N SER A 219 17.74 -10.00 18.74
CA SER A 219 17.27 -9.37 19.96
C SER A 219 16.21 -8.30 19.66
N ARG A 220 15.46 -7.89 20.69
CA ARG A 220 14.47 -6.81 20.55
C ARG A 220 15.12 -5.48 20.12
N GLN A 221 16.34 -5.22 20.57
CA GLN A 221 17.10 -4.04 20.17
C GLN A 221 17.46 -4.05 18.69
N GLU A 222 17.90 -5.20 18.16
CA GLU A 222 18.22 -5.36 16.74
C GLU A 222 16.97 -5.28 15.86
N TYR A 223 15.87 -5.88 16.32
CA TYR A 223 14.56 -5.74 15.69
C TYR A 223 14.13 -4.28 15.60
N ASP A 224 14.20 -3.53 16.71
CA ASP A 224 13.83 -2.11 16.74
C ASP A 224 14.75 -1.26 15.84
N LEU A 225 16.04 -1.59 15.79
CA LEU A 225 17.00 -0.94 14.90
C LEU A 225 16.67 -1.19 13.43
N ALA A 226 16.31 -2.43 13.07
CA ALA A 226 15.86 -2.75 11.71
C ALA A 226 14.60 -1.96 11.36
N CYS A 227 13.59 -1.95 12.23
CA CYS A 227 12.38 -1.17 12.06
C CYS A 227 12.71 0.31 11.78
N ARG A 228 13.48 0.97 12.66
CA ARG A 228 13.87 2.38 12.46
C ARG A 228 14.56 2.62 11.13
N ALA A 229 15.51 1.75 10.77
CA ALA A 229 16.27 1.89 9.53
C ALA A 229 15.37 1.99 8.28
N ILE A 230 14.26 1.25 8.24
CA ILE A 230 13.37 1.22 7.07
C ILE A 230 12.26 2.25 7.16
N PHE A 231 11.64 2.38 8.33
CA PHE A 231 10.48 3.26 8.50
C PHE A 231 10.90 4.73 8.46
N GLU A 232 12.11 5.07 8.93
CA GLU A 232 12.68 6.40 8.77
C GLU A 232 13.32 6.59 7.38
N GLY A 233 13.96 5.55 6.84
CA GLY A 233 14.72 5.64 5.58
C GLY A 233 13.88 5.61 4.30
N VAL A 234 12.74 4.90 4.29
CA VAL A 234 11.91 4.66 3.09
C VAL A 234 10.49 5.24 3.23
N GLN A 235 10.18 5.88 4.38
CA GLN A 235 8.89 6.48 4.68
C GLN A 235 7.72 5.51 4.48
N VAL A 236 7.87 4.29 5.01
CA VAL A 236 6.78 3.31 5.09
C VAL A 236 6.24 3.27 6.51
N SER A 237 4.95 2.99 6.66
CA SER A 237 4.31 2.85 7.98
C SER A 237 4.20 1.38 8.34
N TYR A 238 4.13 1.05 9.64
CA TYR A 238 3.97 -0.33 10.06
C TYR A 238 3.21 -0.49 11.37
N CYS A 239 2.71 -1.70 11.58
CA CYS A 239 2.25 -2.17 12.87
C CYS A 239 2.59 -3.65 13.08
N GLN A 240 2.56 -4.06 14.34
CA GLN A 240 2.67 -5.45 14.75
C GLN A 240 1.29 -5.92 15.21
N VAL A 241 0.94 -7.14 14.85
CA VAL A 241 -0.33 -7.76 15.27
C VAL A 241 -0.05 -9.13 15.88
N SER A 242 -0.77 -9.44 16.95
CA SER A 242 -0.66 -10.70 17.69
C SER A 242 -1.79 -11.67 17.36
N SER A 243 -2.76 -11.26 16.53
CA SER A 243 -3.86 -12.14 16.12
C SER A 243 -4.40 -11.76 14.75
N MET A 244 -5.06 -12.72 14.10
CA MET A 244 -5.76 -12.47 12.84
C MET A 244 -6.94 -11.51 13.02
N TYR A 245 -7.53 -11.43 14.22
CA TYR A 245 -8.55 -10.43 14.53
C TYR A 245 -7.98 -9.01 14.49
N GLN A 246 -6.83 -8.78 15.15
CA GLN A 246 -6.16 -7.48 15.07
C GLN A 246 -5.72 -7.15 13.64
N PHE A 247 -5.24 -8.15 12.89
CA PHE A 247 -4.93 -7.97 11.47
C PHE A 247 -6.18 -7.51 10.69
N ALA A 248 -7.32 -8.19 10.86
CA ALA A 248 -8.56 -7.80 10.19
C ALA A 248 -9.02 -6.39 10.59
N GLU A 249 -8.91 -6.01 11.86
CA GLU A 249 -9.18 -4.65 12.33
C GLU A 249 -8.31 -3.61 11.63
N GLN A 250 -7.01 -3.88 11.47
CA GLN A 250 -6.10 -2.98 10.75
C GLN A 250 -6.46 -2.86 9.27
N VAL A 251 -6.81 -3.96 8.60
CA VAL A 251 -7.25 -3.93 7.20
C VAL A 251 -8.55 -3.12 7.05
N HIS A 252 -9.53 -3.32 7.95
CA HIS A 252 -10.78 -2.55 7.94
C HIS A 252 -10.55 -1.07 8.23
N ALA A 253 -9.72 -0.73 9.22
CA ALA A 253 -9.32 0.65 9.49
C ALA A 253 -8.63 1.30 8.27
N PHE A 254 -7.80 0.54 7.56
CA PHE A 254 -7.16 1.00 6.35
C PHE A 254 -8.18 1.35 5.25
N THR A 255 -9.30 0.62 5.15
CA THR A 255 -10.37 0.96 4.19
C THR A 255 -11.03 2.31 4.48
N SER A 256 -11.24 2.65 5.76
CA SER A 256 -11.77 3.97 6.13
C SER A 256 -10.75 5.06 5.86
N ASP A 257 -9.48 4.81 6.18
CA ASP A 257 -8.40 5.76 5.98
C ASP A 257 -8.21 6.12 4.49
N ILE A 258 -8.32 5.13 3.60
CA ILE A 258 -8.36 5.34 2.14
C ILE A 258 -9.48 6.32 1.78
N ALA A 259 -10.69 6.09 2.30
CA ALA A 259 -11.85 6.91 1.98
C ALA A 259 -11.70 8.35 2.49
N PHE A 260 -11.14 8.53 3.69
CA PHE A 260 -10.85 9.85 4.24
C PHE A 260 -9.84 10.60 3.38
N ARG A 261 -8.69 9.98 3.06
CA ARG A 261 -7.65 10.61 2.23
C ARG A 261 -8.16 10.97 0.84
N GLU A 262 -8.93 10.08 0.22
CA GLU A 262 -9.55 10.34 -1.08
C GLU A 262 -10.55 11.50 -1.01
N CYS A 263 -11.36 11.58 0.06
CA CYS A 263 -12.28 12.70 0.28
C CYS A 263 -11.52 14.02 0.41
N GLU A 264 -10.47 14.06 1.25
CA GLU A 264 -9.64 15.25 1.41
C GLU A 264 -8.98 15.68 0.09
N HIS A 265 -8.47 14.72 -0.69
CA HIS A 265 -7.87 14.99 -1.99
C HIS A 265 -8.89 15.60 -2.97
N ARG A 266 -10.08 15.01 -3.08
CA ARG A 266 -11.15 15.55 -3.95
C ARG A 266 -11.61 16.93 -3.50
N GLN A 267 -11.73 17.18 -2.20
CA GLN A 267 -12.07 18.49 -1.66
C GLN A 267 -10.98 19.53 -1.96
N ALA A 268 -9.70 19.17 -1.87
CA ALA A 268 -8.61 20.06 -2.24
C ALA A 268 -8.66 20.45 -3.72
N ILE A 269 -8.92 19.47 -4.61
CA ILE A 269 -9.15 19.72 -6.04
C ILE A 269 -10.35 20.64 -6.26
N ALA A 270 -11.49 20.36 -5.61
CA ALA A 270 -12.69 21.17 -5.73
C ALA A 270 -12.44 22.63 -5.33
N ARG A 271 -11.70 22.87 -4.22
CA ARG A 271 -11.30 24.21 -3.79
C ARG A 271 -10.37 24.89 -4.80
N ALA A 272 -9.34 24.19 -5.28
CA ALA A 272 -8.41 24.76 -6.27
C ALA A 272 -9.12 25.15 -7.57
N VAL A 273 -10.06 24.32 -8.03
CA VAL A 273 -10.90 24.60 -9.19
C VAL A 273 -11.81 25.81 -8.95
N GLN A 274 -12.46 25.89 -7.78
CA GLN A 274 -13.28 27.05 -7.39
C GLN A 274 -12.46 28.34 -7.33
N GLU A 275 -11.26 28.31 -6.73
CA GLU A 275 -10.36 29.47 -6.65
C GLU A 275 -9.89 29.94 -8.03
N HIS A 276 -9.55 29.00 -8.93
CA HIS A 276 -9.16 29.35 -10.29
C HIS A 276 -10.29 30.08 -11.04
N LEU A 277 -11.53 29.63 -10.86
CA LEU A 277 -12.70 30.25 -11.46
C LEU A 277 -13.01 31.64 -10.89
N LEU A 278 -12.90 31.81 -9.57
CA LEU A 278 -13.12 33.09 -8.90
C LEU A 278 -12.05 34.14 -9.29
N ARG A 279 -10.84 33.70 -9.63
CA ARG A 279 -9.73 34.58 -10.06
C ARG A 279 -9.82 35.05 -11.51
N GLY A 280 -10.79 34.58 -12.30
CA GLY A 280 -11.09 35.10 -13.63
C GLY A 280 -9.85 35.26 -14.54
N THR A 281 -9.36 34.16 -15.11
CA THR A 281 -8.46 34.11 -16.28
C THR A 281 -7.50 35.29 -16.46
N GLU A 282 -6.44 35.35 -15.66
CA GLU A 282 -5.20 36.05 -16.09
C GLU A 282 -3.96 35.14 -16.10
N ASN A 283 -4.01 33.95 -15.48
CA ASN A 283 -2.89 33.01 -15.53
C ASN A 283 -3.35 31.60 -15.88
N GLN A 284 -2.60 30.95 -16.77
CA GLN A 284 -2.81 29.57 -17.21
C GLN A 284 -3.02 28.64 -16.01
N PHE A 285 -4.02 27.76 -16.08
CA PHE A 285 -4.27 26.73 -15.09
C PHE A 285 -3.03 25.85 -14.97
N ASP A 286 -2.34 25.92 -13.83
CA ASP A 286 -1.17 25.09 -13.58
C ASP A 286 -1.63 23.67 -13.26
N ALA A 287 -1.57 22.79 -14.26
CA ALA A 287 -1.99 21.39 -14.16
C ALA A 287 -1.19 20.60 -13.12
N ASN A 288 -0.08 21.14 -12.61
CA ASN A 288 0.68 20.54 -11.51
C ASN A 288 -0.08 20.57 -10.17
N LEU A 289 -1.13 21.38 -10.03
CA LEU A 289 -2.01 21.40 -8.85
C LEU A 289 -2.98 20.21 -8.79
N LEU A 290 -3.15 19.48 -9.90
CA LEU A 290 -3.97 18.27 -9.97
C LEU A 290 -3.18 16.99 -9.68
N LEU A 291 -1.86 17.12 -9.51
CA LEU A 291 -1.05 16.04 -8.99
C LEU A 291 -1.23 16.03 -7.47
N PRO A 292 -1.70 14.93 -6.86
CA PRO A 292 -1.56 14.76 -5.42
C PRO A 292 -0.07 14.86 -5.03
N PRO A 293 0.23 15.32 -3.80
CA PRO A 293 1.59 15.37 -3.29
C PRO A 293 2.28 14.00 -3.33
#